data_AF-A0A524FPV7-F1
#
_entry.id   AF-A0A524FPV7-F1
#
_cell.length_a   1.000
_cell.length_b   1.000
_cell.length_c   1.000
_cell.angle_alpha   90.00
_cell.angle_beta   90.00
_cell.angle_gamma   90.00
#
_symmetry.space_group_name_H-M   'P 1'
#
loop_
_entity.id
_entity.type
_entity.pdbx_description
1 polymer ?
#
loop_
_entity_poly.entity_id
_entity_poly.type
_entity_poly.pdbx_seq_one_letter_code
_entity_poly.pdbx_strand_id
1 'polypeptide(L)'
;MVVKIKKYYCTICKRYHYRGKIYRNHLKYQAKKQGKKNHFNLKKKSIPTDKIIKYEKKDLRPIAKRQIRRFFRKMYLTKNFKLYTREINKIILHEKKLRCENCG
;
A
#
# COMPACT_ATOMS: atom_id res chain seq x y z
N MET A 1 -8.85 39.24 0.05
CA MET A 1 -9.31 38.05 0.80
C MET A 1 -8.16 37.47 1.61
N VAL A 2 -8.17 37.61 2.94
CA VAL A 2 -7.13 37.03 3.81
C VAL A 2 -7.39 35.54 3.93
N VAL A 3 -6.59 34.72 3.23
CA VAL A 3 -6.63 33.26 3.36
C VAL A 3 -6.15 32.90 4.77
N LYS A 4 -7.09 32.67 5.71
CA LYS A 4 -6.76 32.15 7.04
C LYS A 4 -6.09 30.79 6.88
N ILE A 5 -4.76 30.76 7.00
CA ILE A 5 -3.98 29.52 6.99
C ILE A 5 -4.41 28.71 8.21
N LYS A 6 -5.17 27.63 7.99
CA LYS A 6 -5.58 26.70 9.06
C LYS A 6 -4.33 26.13 9.72
N LYS A 7 -4.04 26.58 10.95
CA LYS A 7 -2.93 26.08 11.77
C LYS A 7 -3.42 24.83 12.53
N TYR A 8 -2.63 23.76 12.48
CA TYR A 8 -2.93 22.49 13.17
C TYR A 8 -2.06 22.39 14.42
N TYR A 9 -2.66 22.38 15.60
CA TYR A 9 -1.93 22.31 16.86
C TYR A 9 -1.70 20.86 17.30
N CYS A 10 -0.47 20.53 17.67
CA CYS A 10 -0.16 19.26 18.33
C CYS A 10 -0.11 19.46 19.84
N THR A 11 -0.99 18.79 20.58
CA THR A 11 -1.05 18.82 22.05
C THR A 11 0.15 18.15 22.72
N ILE A 12 0.76 17.17 22.04
CA ILE A 12 1.93 16.42 22.53
C ILE A 12 3.18 17.30 22.51
N CYS A 13 3.39 18.03 21.42
CA CYS A 13 4.60 18.84 21.21
C CYS A 13 4.41 20.31 21.56
N LYS A 14 3.18 20.68 21.93
CA LYS A 14 2.72 22.05 22.14
C LYS A 14 3.10 22.99 20.98
N ARG A 15 3.08 22.49 19.74
CA ARG A 15 3.56 23.20 18.53
C ARG A 15 2.50 23.29 17.44
N TYR A 16 2.46 24.43 16.74
CA TYR A 16 1.61 24.64 15.56
C TYR A 16 2.28 24.18 14.27
N HIS A 17 1.50 23.54 13.41
CA HIS A 17 1.88 23.14 12.05
C HIS A 17 1.06 23.90 11.03
N TYR A 18 1.74 24.48 10.05
CA TYR A 18 1.14 25.33 9.01
C TYR A 18 0.49 24.54 7.86
N ARG A 19 0.74 23.22 7.78
CA ARG A 19 0.19 22.34 6.73
C ARG A 19 -0.35 21.04 7.31
N GLY A 20 -1.57 20.66 6.88
CA GLY A 20 -2.23 19.43 7.33
C GLY A 20 -1.45 18.15 7.00
N LYS A 21 -0.77 18.11 5.83
CA LYS A 21 0.10 16.96 5.46
C LYS A 21 1.26 16.78 6.44
N ILE A 22 1.88 17.89 6.86
CA ILE A 22 2.99 17.88 7.83
C ILE A 22 2.46 17.44 9.20
N TYR A 23 1.32 17.98 9.63
CA TYR A 23 0.68 17.58 10.87
C TYR A 23 0.35 16.07 10.91
N ARG A 24 -0.23 15.51 9.84
CA ARG A 24 -0.52 14.07 9.76
C ARG A 24 0.75 13.21 9.84
N ASN A 25 1.83 13.62 9.18
CA ASN A 25 3.11 12.92 9.27
C ASN A 25 3.73 13.03 10.66
N HIS A 26 3.61 14.20 11.28
CA HIS A 26 4.07 14.46 12.64
C HIS A 26 3.35 13.56 13.66
N LEU A 27 2.01 13.43 13.58
CA LEU A 27 1.26 12.51 14.43
C LEU A 27 1.68 11.05 14.23
N LYS A 28 1.92 10.63 12.98
CA LYS A 28 2.42 9.26 12.68
C LYS A 28 3.79 9.01 13.30
N TYR A 29 4.67 10.00 13.27
CA TYR A 29 6.01 9.90 13.88
C TYR A 29 5.91 9.87 15.41
N GLN A 30 5.09 10.72 16.01
CA GLN A 30 4.91 10.74 17.46
C GLN A 30 4.27 9.45 17.99
N ALA A 31 3.30 8.89 17.28
CA ALA A 31 2.72 7.59 17.62
C ALA A 31 3.77 6.48 17.67
N LYS A 32 4.72 6.47 16.71
CA LYS A 32 5.85 5.52 16.70
C LYS A 32 6.81 5.74 17.88
N LYS A 33 7.11 6.99 18.24
CA LYS A 33 8.03 7.34 19.34
C LYS A 33 7.48 6.96 20.71
N GLN A 34 6.16 7.06 20.91
CA GLN A 34 5.48 6.71 22.18
C GLN A 34 5.19 5.21 22.34
N GLY A 35 5.68 4.34 21.44
CA GLY A 35 5.39 2.90 21.51
C GLY A 35 3.91 2.54 21.30
N LYS A 36 3.04 3.52 21.04
CA LYS A 36 1.66 3.33 20.58
C LYS A 36 1.75 2.78 19.17
N LYS A 37 1.88 1.44 19.08
CA LYS A 37 1.73 0.68 17.84
C LYS A 37 0.45 1.21 17.21
N ASN A 38 0.59 1.99 16.14
CA ASN A 38 -0.55 2.34 15.32
C ASN A 38 -1.26 1.02 15.03
N HIS A 39 -2.50 0.88 15.46
CA HIS A 39 -3.36 -0.26 15.18
C HIS A 39 -3.61 -0.46 13.67
N PHE A 40 -2.88 0.23 12.80
CA PHE A 40 -2.52 -0.27 11.47
C PHE A 40 -1.46 -1.37 11.55
N ASN A 41 -1.65 -2.35 12.44
CA ASN A 41 -1.52 -3.73 12.01
C ASN A 41 -2.63 -3.95 10.97
N LEU A 42 -2.43 -3.41 9.76
CA LEU A 42 -2.90 -4.08 8.56
C LEU A 42 -2.29 -5.47 8.72
N LYS A 43 -3.10 -6.43 9.20
CA LYS A 43 -2.77 -7.86 9.19
C LYS A 43 -2.11 -8.05 7.83
N LYS A 44 -0.78 -8.17 7.79
CA LYS A 44 -0.06 -8.40 6.56
C LYS A 44 -0.52 -9.79 6.19
N LYS A 45 -1.64 -9.89 5.46
CA LYS A 45 -2.10 -11.15 4.90
C LYS A 45 -0.86 -11.74 4.26
N SER A 46 -0.44 -12.88 4.78
CA SER A 46 0.76 -13.57 4.30
C SER A 46 0.51 -13.84 2.83
N ILE A 47 1.10 -13.02 1.97
CA ILE A 47 0.96 -13.20 0.53
C ILE A 47 1.76 -14.46 0.21
N PRO A 48 1.14 -15.49 -0.37
CA PRO A 48 1.83 -16.72 -0.69
C PRO A 48 3.01 -16.42 -1.63
N THR A 49 4.15 -17.04 -1.36
CA THR A 49 5.37 -16.89 -2.16
C THR A 49 5.69 -18.12 -3.00
N ASP A 50 5.06 -19.25 -2.69
CA ASP A 50 5.47 -20.54 -3.21
C ASP A 50 4.76 -20.89 -4.52
N LYS A 51 3.55 -20.34 -4.70
CA LYS A 51 2.72 -20.55 -5.90
C LYS A 51 2.01 -19.27 -6.31
N ILE A 52 1.85 -19.08 -7.61
CA ILE A 52 1.06 -17.99 -8.17
C ILE A 52 -0.43 -18.32 -7.97
N ILE A 53 -1.18 -17.39 -7.39
CA ILE A 53 -2.62 -17.52 -7.16
C ILE A 53 -3.32 -17.70 -8.51
N LYS A 54 -4.29 -18.63 -8.60
CA LYS A 54 -5.09 -18.79 -9.83
C LYS A 54 -5.84 -17.48 -10.16
N TYR A 55 -5.71 -17.03 -11.40
CA TYR A 55 -6.40 -15.86 -11.95
C TYR A 55 -6.73 -16.10 -13.41
N GLU A 56 -7.85 -15.55 -13.87
CA GLU A 56 -8.15 -15.51 -15.30
C GLU A 56 -7.55 -14.25 -15.92
N LYS A 57 -6.97 -14.38 -17.11
CA LYS A 57 -6.42 -13.22 -17.82
C LYS A 57 -7.51 -12.20 -18.15
N LYS A 58 -8.76 -12.63 -18.36
CA LYS A 58 -9.87 -11.73 -18.72
C LYS A 58 -10.17 -10.74 -17.60
N ASP A 59 -10.05 -11.18 -16.35
CA ASP A 59 -10.36 -10.39 -15.14
C ASP A 59 -9.38 -9.26 -14.84
N LEU A 60 -8.20 -9.27 -15.47
CA LEU A 60 -7.15 -8.30 -15.19
C LEU A 60 -7.26 -7.07 -16.10
N ARG A 61 -7.11 -5.88 -15.52
CA ARG A 61 -6.94 -4.65 -16.29
C ARG A 61 -5.68 -4.71 -17.16
N PRO A 62 -5.62 -3.96 -18.28
CA PRO A 62 -4.45 -3.93 -19.16
C PRO A 62 -3.14 -3.59 -18.45
N ILE A 63 -3.20 -2.72 -17.44
CA ILE A 63 -2.03 -2.35 -16.63
C ILE A 63 -1.52 -3.51 -15.77
N ALA A 64 -2.41 -4.25 -15.12
CA ALA A 64 -2.05 -5.42 -14.32
C ALA A 64 -1.47 -6.53 -15.20
N LYS A 65 -2.06 -6.79 -16.37
CA LYS A 65 -1.52 -7.71 -17.39
C LYS A 65 -0.08 -7.35 -17.76
N ARG A 66 0.20 -6.07 -18.01
CA ARG A 66 1.54 -5.57 -18.37
C ARG A 66 2.54 -5.79 -17.24
N GLN A 67 2.15 -5.46 -16.01
CA GLN A 67 3.02 -5.63 -14.84
C GLN A 67 3.37 -7.10 -14.58
N ILE A 68 2.38 -8.00 -14.65
CA ILE A 68 2.58 -9.44 -14.48
C ILE A 68 3.55 -9.99 -15.53
N ARG A 69 3.38 -9.65 -16.82
CA ARG A 69 4.33 -10.04 -17.88
C ARG A 69 5.76 -9.54 -17.60
N ARG A 70 5.90 -8.28 -17.16
CA ARG A 70 7.21 -7.72 -16.79
C ARG A 70 7.87 -8.50 -15.66
N PHE A 71 7.10 -8.89 -14.64
CA PHE A 71 7.62 -9.68 -13.53
C PHE A 71 7.99 -11.11 -13.92
N PHE A 72 7.23 -11.76 -14.80
CA PHE A 72 7.65 -13.04 -15.37
C PHE A 72 8.99 -12.95 -16.09
N ARG A 73 9.21 -11.92 -16.92
CA ARG A 73 10.49 -11.71 -17.59
C ARG A 73 11.64 -11.50 -16.60
N LYS A 74 11.42 -10.69 -15.56
CA LYS A 74 12.43 -10.49 -14.50
C LYS A 74 12.71 -11.75 -13.70
N MET A 75 11.67 -12.56 -13.43
CA MET A 75 11.80 -13.83 -12.73
C MET A 75 12.70 -14.80 -13.49
N TYR A 76 12.52 -14.90 -14.81
CA TYR A 76 13.39 -15.71 -15.66
C TYR A 76 14.84 -15.22 -15.65
N LEU A 77 15.06 -13.90 -15.79
CA LEU A 77 16.40 -13.31 -15.87
C LEU A 77 17.20 -13.42 -14.55
N THR A 78 16.54 -13.28 -13.41
CA THR A 78 17.20 -13.20 -12.09
C THR A 78 17.08 -14.46 -11.26
N LYS A 79 16.31 -15.47 -11.72
CA LYS A 79 15.99 -16.72 -11.01
C LYS A 79 15.42 -16.54 -9.59
N ASN A 80 14.96 -15.33 -9.24
CA ASN A 80 14.45 -15.04 -7.90
C ASN A 80 12.94 -15.29 -7.81
N PHE A 81 12.55 -16.57 -7.87
CA PHE A 81 11.15 -16.99 -7.94
C PHE A 81 10.29 -16.47 -6.78
N LYS A 82 10.81 -16.53 -5.54
CA LYS A 82 10.05 -16.13 -4.34
C LYS A 82 9.67 -14.66 -4.37
N LEU A 83 10.59 -13.78 -4.78
CA LEU A 83 10.34 -12.34 -4.84
C LEU A 83 9.28 -12.01 -5.89
N TYR A 84 9.43 -12.50 -7.11
CA TYR A 84 8.52 -12.15 -8.20
C TYR A 84 7.14 -12.83 -8.07
N THR A 85 7.08 -14.03 -7.51
CA THR A 85 5.81 -14.69 -7.17
C THR A 85 5.01 -13.86 -6.18
N ARG A 86 5.69 -13.29 -5.17
CA ARG A 86 5.06 -12.37 -4.22
C ARG A 86 4.51 -11.11 -4.88
N GLU A 87 5.28 -10.49 -5.78
CA GLU A 87 4.84 -9.27 -6.48
C GLU A 87 3.66 -9.54 -7.42
N ILE A 88 3.69 -10.66 -8.14
CA ILE A 88 2.58 -11.09 -9.00
C ILE A 88 1.32 -11.33 -8.15
N ASN A 89 1.45 -12.03 -7.02
CA ASN A 89 0.33 -12.32 -6.12
C ASN A 89 -0.26 -11.04 -5.49
N LYS A 90 0.56 -10.02 -5.20
CA LYS A 90 0.05 -8.71 -4.76
C LYS A 90 -0.86 -8.08 -5.81
N ILE A 91 -0.45 -8.09 -7.08
CA ILE A 91 -1.25 -7.51 -8.17
C ILE A 91 -2.57 -8.26 -8.31
N ILE A 92 -2.53 -9.60 -8.32
CA ILE A 92 -3.74 -10.43 -8.44
C ILE A 92 -4.71 -10.15 -7.28
N LEU A 93 -4.21 -10.10 -6.05
CA LEU A 93 -5.03 -9.81 -4.87
C LEU A 93 -5.63 -8.40 -4.92
N HIS A 94 -4.88 -7.42 -5.41
CA HIS A 94 -5.35 -6.06 -5.59
C HIS A 94 -6.47 -5.97 -6.62
N GLU A 95 -6.31 -6.60 -7.78
CA GLU A 95 -7.34 -6.63 -8.83
C GLU A 95 -8.60 -7.36 -8.36
N LYS A 96 -8.46 -8.47 -7.62
CA LYS A 96 -9.60 -9.16 -6.98
C LYS A 96 -10.35 -8.26 -6.00
N LYS A 97 -9.62 -7.50 -5.16
CA LYS A 97 -10.20 -6.58 -4.18
C LYS A 97 -10.97 -5.45 -4.85
N LEU A 98 -10.38 -4.82 -5.87
CA LEU A 98 -11.04 -3.76 -6.65
C LEU A 98 -12.34 -4.25 -7.30
N ARG A 99 -12.38 -5.50 -7.77
CA ARG A 99 -13.59 -6.09 -8.36
C ARG A 99 -14.70 -6.26 -7.32
N CYS A 100 -14.37 -6.74 -6.12
CA CYS A 100 -15.35 -6.86 -5.03
C CYS A 100 -15.88 -5.50 -4.55
N GLU A 101 -15.07 -4.44 -4.62
CA GLU A 101 -15.49 -3.07 -4.24
C GLU A 101 -16.45 -2.43 -5.26
N ASN A 102 -16.43 -2.89 -6.52
CA ASN A 102 -17.34 -2.40 -7.58
C ASN A 102 -18.63 -3.23 -7.72
N CYS A 103 -18.88 -4.20 -6.82
CA CYS A 103 -20.13 -4.97 -6.75
C CYS A 103 -21.04 -4.49 -5.60
N GLY A 104 -20.78 -3.31 -5.03
CA GLY A 104 -21.58 -2.65 -4.00
C GLY A 104 -22.23 -1.38 -4.53
#